data_AF-A0A2V8ER78-F1
#
_entry.id   AF-A0A2V8ER78-F1
#
_cell.length_a   1.000
_cell.length_b   1.000
_cell.length_c   1.000
_cell.angle_alpha   90.00
_cell.angle_beta   90.00
_cell.angle_gamma   90.00
#
_symmetry.space_group_name_H-M   'P 1'
#
loop_
_entity.id
_entity.type
_entity.pdbx_description
1 polymer ?
#
loop_
_entity_poly.entity_id
_entity_poly.type
_entity_poly.pdbx_seq_one_letter_code
_entity_poly.pdbx_strand_id
1 'polypeptide(L)'
;WSKGGRPAQDRPRHDPVVETLAADGAGVAPEFAADALIRIASSPRVTDPAWRREPLDEAYMRAYAAQEQYRRSSTQAIPPDSRQGRNIRSRCCSSGCSI
;
A
#
# COMPACT_ATOMS: atom_id res chain seq x y z
N TRP A 1 1.26 28.76 37.31
CA TRP A 1 1.80 27.98 36.18
C TRP A 1 0.81 28.06 35.04
N SER A 2 1.11 28.87 34.01
CA SER A 2 0.22 29.06 32.87
C SER A 2 0.29 27.84 31.95
N LYS A 3 -0.82 27.11 31.78
CA LYS A 3 -0.98 26.18 30.66
C LYS A 3 -1.39 26.99 29.43
N GLY A 4 -0.39 27.46 28.68
CA GLY A 4 -0.61 27.94 27.32
C GLY A 4 -1.07 26.76 26.46
N GLY A 5 -2.37 26.70 26.15
CA GLY A 5 -2.89 25.80 25.13
C GLY A 5 -2.25 26.19 23.80
N ARG A 6 -1.49 25.28 23.18
CA ARG A 6 -1.04 25.49 21.80
C ARG A 6 -2.29 25.68 20.93
N PRO A 7 -2.40 26.76 20.15
CA PRO A 7 -3.52 26.90 19.23
C PRO A 7 -3.52 25.67 18.33
N ALA A 8 -4.68 25.01 18.21
CA ALA A 8 -4.89 23.99 17.20
C ALA A 8 -4.45 24.64 15.88
N GLN A 9 -3.39 24.11 15.28
CA GLN A 9 -2.83 24.67 14.07
C GLN A 9 -3.97 24.70 13.05
N ASP A 10 -4.28 25.90 12.56
CA ASP A 10 -5.26 26.14 11.52
C ASP A 10 -4.70 25.52 10.23
N ARG A 11 -4.86 24.21 10.12
CA ARG A 11 -4.38 23.43 8.99
C ARG A 11 -5.04 24.02 7.75
N PRO A 12 -4.28 24.35 6.70
CA PRO A 12 -4.85 24.93 5.49
C PRO A 12 -6.08 24.12 5.06
N ARG A 13 -7.22 24.79 4.91
CA ARG A 13 -8.45 24.10 4.55
C ARG A 13 -8.29 23.56 3.12
N HIS A 14 -8.10 22.25 3.00
CA HIS A 14 -7.89 21.60 1.72
C HIS A 14 -9.19 21.51 0.92
N ASP A 15 -9.08 21.15 -0.35
CA ASP A 15 -10.26 20.91 -1.20
C ASP A 15 -11.07 19.74 -0.61
N PRO A 16 -12.34 19.96 -0.20
CA PRO A 16 -13.14 18.95 0.46
C PRO A 16 -13.47 17.76 -0.45
N VAL A 17 -13.47 17.96 -1.78
CA VAL A 17 -13.67 16.87 -2.75
C VAL A 17 -12.47 15.92 -2.71
N VAL A 18 -11.27 16.49 -2.62
CA VAL A 18 -10.04 15.69 -2.55
C VAL A 18 -9.94 14.94 -1.23
N GLU A 19 -10.34 15.55 -0.11
CA GLU A 19 -10.41 14.87 1.18
C GLU A 19 -11.40 13.70 1.16
N THR A 20 -12.57 13.91 0.55
CA THR A 20 -13.58 12.84 0.42
C THR A 20 -13.06 11.69 -0.44
N LEU A 21 -12.43 11.99 -1.59
CA LEU A 21 -11.82 10.98 -2.45
C LEU A 21 -10.71 10.20 -1.76
N ALA A 22 -9.90 10.85 -0.93
CA ALA A 22 -8.85 10.18 -0.16
C ALA A 22 -9.46 9.24 0.90
N ALA A 23 -10.55 9.64 1.54
CA ALA A 23 -11.29 8.80 2.49
C ALA A 23 -11.94 7.59 1.80
N ASP A 24 -12.57 7.78 0.64
CA ASP A 24 -13.18 6.69 -0.14
C ASP A 24 -12.12 5.68 -0.61
N GLY A 25 -10.95 6.17 -1.03
CA GLY A 25 -9.80 5.34 -1.40
C GLY A 25 -9.25 4.47 -0.27
N ALA A 26 -9.49 4.82 0.99
CA ALA A 26 -9.04 3.99 2.12
C ALA A 26 -9.84 2.68 2.27
N GLY A 27 -11.04 2.59 1.69
CA GLY A 27 -11.94 1.44 1.80
C GLY A 27 -11.72 0.32 0.77
N VAL A 28 -10.86 0.54 -0.24
CA VAL A 28 -10.58 -0.45 -1.29
C VAL A 28 -9.36 -1.31 -0.95
N ALA A 29 -9.11 -2.35 -1.77
CA ALA A 29 -7.91 -3.19 -1.61
C ALA A 29 -6.64 -2.33 -1.67
N PRO A 30 -5.57 -2.69 -0.94
CA PRO A 30 -4.41 -1.82 -0.73
C PRO A 30 -3.69 -1.41 -2.03
N GLU A 31 -3.72 -2.25 -3.07
CA GLU A 31 -3.18 -1.93 -4.39
C GLU A 31 -3.94 -0.78 -5.05
N PHE A 32 -5.27 -0.86 -5.04
CA PHE A 32 -6.15 0.16 -5.60
C PHE A 32 -6.15 1.43 -4.75
N ALA A 33 -6.03 1.28 -3.43
CA ALA A 33 -5.90 2.41 -2.51
C ALA A 33 -4.62 3.20 -2.81
N ALA A 34 -3.49 2.51 -2.96
CA ALA A 34 -2.21 3.14 -3.30
C ALA A 34 -2.26 3.86 -4.65
N ASP A 35 -2.79 3.22 -5.70
CA ASP A 35 -2.93 3.82 -7.04
C ASP A 35 -3.85 5.06 -7.02
N ALA A 36 -4.99 4.99 -6.31
CA ALA A 36 -5.89 6.12 -6.16
C ALA A 36 -5.23 7.30 -5.43
N LEU A 37 -4.53 7.04 -4.32
CA LEU A 37 -3.82 8.06 -3.55
C LEU A 37 -2.68 8.73 -4.35
N ILE A 38 -1.96 7.96 -5.17
CA ILE A 38 -0.94 8.52 -6.09
C ILE A 38 -1.59 9.45 -7.11
N ARG A 39 -2.72 9.06 -7.71
CA ARG A 39 -3.45 9.91 -8.66
C ARG A 39 -3.99 11.16 -8.00
N ILE A 40 -4.53 11.05 -6.79
CA ILE A 40 -4.99 12.19 -5.99
C ILE A 40 -3.83 13.16 -5.72
N ALA A 41 -2.67 12.67 -5.29
CA ALA A 41 -1.49 13.49 -5.03
C ALA A 41 -0.96 14.21 -6.28
N SER A 42 -1.16 13.63 -7.47
CA SER A 42 -0.81 14.22 -8.76
C SER A 42 -1.82 15.25 -9.28
N SER A 43 -2.98 15.37 -8.63
CA SER A 43 -4.04 16.29 -9.04
C SER A 43 -3.59 17.76 -8.93
N PRO A 44 -3.94 18.62 -9.90
CA PRO A 44 -3.68 20.06 -9.81
C PRO A 44 -4.42 20.73 -8.64
N ARG A 45 -5.41 20.05 -8.05
CA ARG A 45 -6.12 20.53 -6.84
C ARG A 45 -5.30 20.36 -5.55
N VAL A 46 -4.25 19.54 -5.58
CA VAL A 46 -3.29 19.38 -4.47
C VAL A 46 -2.15 20.39 -4.66
N THR A 47 -2.41 21.62 -4.25
CA THR A 47 -1.49 22.76 -4.43
C THR A 47 -0.42 22.82 -3.35
N ASP A 48 -0.73 22.38 -2.12
CA ASP A 48 0.22 22.37 -1.01
C ASP A 48 1.21 21.19 -1.10
N PRO A 49 2.52 21.45 -1.26
CA PRO A 49 3.54 20.40 -1.27
C PRO A 49 3.68 19.65 0.06
N ALA A 50 3.34 20.28 1.20
CA ALA A 50 3.36 19.61 2.49
C ALA A 50 2.22 18.59 2.57
N TRP A 51 1.00 19.04 2.27
CA TRP A 51 -0.15 18.14 2.20
C TRP A 51 -0.01 17.04 1.15
N ARG A 52 0.63 17.30 -0.02
CA ARG A 52 0.87 16.27 -1.05
C ARG A 52 1.66 15.06 -0.54
N ARG A 53 2.53 15.24 0.45
CA ARG A 53 3.34 14.14 0.99
C ARG A 53 2.49 13.15 1.77
N GLU A 54 1.46 13.61 2.45
CA GLU A 54 0.61 12.75 3.28
C GLU A 54 -0.08 11.60 2.50
N PRO A 55 -0.80 11.84 1.38
CA PRO A 55 -1.37 10.76 0.58
C PRO A 55 -0.30 9.88 -0.08
N LEU A 56 0.90 10.42 -0.35
CA LEU A 56 2.00 9.61 -0.90
C LEU A 56 2.61 8.68 0.17
N ASP A 57 2.76 9.13 1.40
CA ASP A 57 3.21 8.32 2.52
C ASP A 57 2.20 7.20 2.81
N GLU A 58 0.90 7.52 2.82
CA GLU A 58 -0.16 6.52 2.96
C GLU A 58 -0.14 5.53 1.78
N ALA A 59 0.00 6.02 0.54
CA ALA A 59 0.09 5.16 -0.64
C ALA A 59 1.28 4.19 -0.55
N TYR A 60 2.43 4.65 -0.07
CA TYR A 60 3.61 3.83 0.14
C TYR A 60 3.33 2.69 1.13
N MET A 61 2.73 3.00 2.27
CA MET A 61 2.38 2.01 3.29
C MET A 61 1.35 1.00 2.77
N ARG A 62 0.35 1.46 2.00
CA ARG A 62 -0.65 0.59 1.36
C ARG A 62 -0.02 -0.35 0.33
N ALA A 63 0.83 0.17 -0.55
CA ALA A 63 1.54 -0.63 -1.54
C ALA A 63 2.44 -1.70 -0.89
N TYR A 64 3.11 -1.35 0.21
CA TYR A 64 3.89 -2.32 0.98
C TYR A 64 3.02 -3.44 1.56
N ALA A 65 1.86 -3.10 2.13
CA ALA A 65 0.93 -4.07 2.71
C ALA A 65 0.29 -5.01 1.66
N ALA A 66 0.10 -4.55 0.42
CA ALA A 66 -0.41 -5.37 -0.69
C ALA A 66 0.46 -6.60 -0.95
N GLN A 67 1.79 -6.42 -0.98
CA GLN A 67 2.73 -7.52 -1.20
C GLN A 67 2.65 -8.60 -0.10
N GLU A 68 2.38 -8.18 1.14
CA GLU A 68 2.22 -9.08 2.28
C GLU A 68 0.91 -9.90 2.19
N GLN A 69 -0.18 -9.30 1.73
CA GLN A 69 -1.43 -10.03 1.51
C GLN A 69 -1.30 -11.11 0.43
N TYR A 70 -0.62 -10.82 -0.68
CA TYR A 70 -0.32 -11.83 -1.70
C TYR A 70 0.51 -12.98 -1.15
N ARG A 71 1.55 -12.70 -0.35
CA ARG A 71 2.36 -13.77 0.30
C ARG A 71 1.55 -14.67 1.22
N ARG A 72 0.58 -14.12 1.97
CA ARG A 72 -0.24 -14.91 2.91
C ARG A 72 -1.29 -15.75 2.21
N SER A 73 -1.91 -15.21 1.15
CA SER A 73 -2.98 -15.88 0.40
C SER A 73 -2.46 -16.86 -0.65
N SER A 74 -1.24 -16.68 -1.16
CA SER A 74 -0.58 -17.60 -2.10
C SER A 74 -0.06 -18.90 -1.48
N THR A 75 -0.61 -19.31 -0.33
CA THR A 75 -0.50 -20.70 0.17
C THR A 75 -1.23 -21.71 -0.74
N GLN A 76 -1.61 -21.31 -1.96
CA GLN A 76 -1.97 -22.25 -3.00
C GLN A 76 -0.70 -22.99 -3.42
N ALA A 77 -0.55 -24.22 -2.92
CA ALA A 77 0.52 -25.12 -3.32
C ALA A 77 0.59 -25.12 -4.85
N ILE A 78 1.71 -24.63 -5.39
CA ILE A 78 1.98 -24.66 -6.84
C ILE A 78 1.72 -26.10 -7.30
N PRO A 79 0.72 -26.34 -8.18
CA PRO A 79 0.42 -27.69 -8.61
C PRO A 79 1.69 -28.35 -9.15
N PRO A 80 2.05 -29.57 -8.70
CA PRO A 80 3.33 -30.20 -9.04
C PRO A 80 3.48 -30.50 -10.54
N ASP A 81 2.38 -30.51 -11.28
CA ASP A 81 2.29 -30.68 -12.73
C ASP A 81 2.42 -29.36 -13.52
N SER A 82 2.35 -28.21 -12.84
CA SER A 82 2.62 -26.91 -13.46
C SER A 82 4.10 -26.75 -13.85
N ARG A 83 4.39 -25.90 -14.84
CA ARG A 83 5.77 -25.58 -15.23
C ARG A 83 6.62 -25.08 -14.05
N GLN A 84 6.01 -24.35 -13.12
CA GLN A 84 6.66 -23.81 -11.93
C GLN A 84 6.95 -24.91 -10.90
N GLY A 85 6.04 -25.87 -10.72
CA GLY A 85 6.22 -27.05 -9.85
C GLY A 85 7.35 -27.98 -10.30
N ARG A 86 7.55 -28.13 -11.62
CA ARG A 86 8.60 -28.99 -12.19
C ARG A 86 10.02 -28.49 -11.88
N ASN A 87 10.24 -27.18 -11.85
CA ASN A 87 11.54 -26.55 -11.55
C ASN A 87 11.91 -26.61 -10.06
N ILE A 88 10.92 -26.59 -9.17
CA ILE A 88 11.13 -26.77 -7.73
C ILE A 88 11.48 -28.24 -7.43
N ARG A 89 10.79 -29.19 -8.07
CA ARG A 89 11.04 -30.62 -7.86
C ARG A 89 12.39 -31.07 -8.42
N SER A 90 12.84 -30.51 -9.54
CA SER A 90 14.15 -30.86 -10.11
C SER A 90 15.33 -30.39 -9.25
N ARG A 91 15.18 -29.30 -8.47
CA ARG A 91 16.22 -28.86 -7.53
C ARG A 91 16.44 -29.83 -6.36
N CYS A 92 15.39 -30.50 -5.88
CA CYS A 92 15.53 -31.47 -4.79
C CYS A 92 16.15 -32.81 -5.23
N CYS A 93 16.09 -33.17 -6.52
CA CYS A 93 16.79 -34.36 -7.01
C CYS A 93 18.29 -34.15 -7.22
N SER A 94 18.75 -32.90 -7.37
CA SER A 94 20.17 -32.57 -7.65
C SER A 94 21.03 -32.43 -6.39
N SER A 95 20.42 -32.35 -5.20
CA SER A 95 21.12 -32.28 -3.92
C SER A 95 20.52 -33.36 -3.02
N GLY A 96 21.18 -34.53 -2.99
CA GLY A 96 20.71 -35.71 -2.27
C GLY A 96 20.25 -35.38 -0.86
N CYS A 97 18.93 -35.42 -0.65
CA CYS A 97 18.33 -35.33 0.66
C CYS A 97 18.17 -36.76 1.18
N SER A 98 19.03 -37.16 2.12
CA SER A 98 18.87 -38.39 2.89
C SER A 98 17.65 -38.24 3.81
N ILE A 99 16.88 -39.34 3.95
CA ILE A 99 15.73 -39.49 4.85
C ILE A 99 16.05 -39.08 6.28
#